data_AF-A0A8I5TLB8-F1
#
_entry.id   AF-A0A8I5TLB8-F1
#
_cell.length_a   1.000
_cell.length_b   1.000
_cell.length_c   1.000
_cell.angle_alpha   90.00
_cell.angle_beta   90.00
_cell.angle_gamma   90.00
#
_symmetry.space_group_name_H-M   'P 1'
#
loop_
_entity.id
_entity.type
_entity.pdbx_description
1 polymer ?
#
loop_
_entity_poly.entity_id
_entity_poly.type
_entity_poly.pdbx_seq_one_letter_code
_entity_poly.pdbx_strand_id
1 'polypeptide(L)'
;CKHQNTFLHDSFQNVAAVCDLLSIVCKNHRHNCHQSSKPVNMTDCRLISGKYPQCRYSAAAQYKFFIVACDPSPYLPVAQDMEVKDSD
;
A
#
# COMPACT_ATOMS: atom_id res chain seq x y z
N CYS A 1 10.53 -6.93 -13.45
CA CYS A 1 10.82 -5.86 -12.48
C CYS A 1 9.57 -5.02 -12.33
N LYS A 2 8.94 -4.97 -11.15
CA LYS A 2 7.82 -4.03 -10.90
C LYS A 2 8.36 -2.60 -11.01
N HIS A 3 7.63 -1.67 -11.63
CA HIS A 3 8.13 -0.31 -11.86
C HIS A 3 8.28 0.49 -10.55
N GLN A 4 7.31 0.36 -9.64
CA GLN A 4 7.28 1.05 -8.36
C GLN A 4 6.67 0.16 -7.28
N ASN A 5 7.15 0.27 -6.04
CA ASN A 5 6.57 -0.40 -4.89
C ASN A 5 6.86 0.37 -3.60
N THR A 6 5.89 0.44 -2.71
CA THR A 6 6.03 1.10 -1.40
C THR A 6 5.98 0.06 -0.28
N PHE A 7 6.93 0.14 0.66
CA PHE A 7 6.96 -0.65 1.89
C PHE A 7 6.58 0.23 3.06
N LEU A 8 5.52 -0.13 3.79
CA LEU A 8 5.14 0.55 5.03
C LEU A 8 5.95 -0.03 6.20
N HIS A 9 6.50 0.85 7.04
CA HIS A 9 7.20 0.49 8.28
C HIS A 9 6.24 0.60 9.46
N ASP A 10 5.20 -0.24 9.45
CA ASP A 10 4.22 -0.35 10.52
C ASP A 10 3.82 -1.84 10.70
N SER A 11 3.16 -2.16 11.81
CA SER A 11 2.67 -3.51 12.06
C SER A 11 1.54 -3.86 11.10
N PHE A 12 1.44 -5.13 10.75
CA PHE A 12 0.35 -5.64 9.95
C PHE A 12 -1.02 -5.33 10.56
N GLN A 13 -1.15 -5.47 11.88
CA GLN A 13 -2.40 -5.20 12.60
C GLN A 13 -2.82 -3.74 12.46
N ASN A 14 -1.88 -2.79 12.57
CA ASN A 14 -2.18 -1.37 12.38
C ASN A 14 -2.60 -1.07 10.95
N VAL A 15 -1.93 -1.68 9.97
CA VAL A 15 -2.25 -1.52 8.55
C VAL A 15 -3.64 -2.12 8.26
N ALA A 16 -3.94 -3.33 8.73
CA ALA A 16 -5.23 -4.00 8.57
C ALA A 16 -6.38 -3.24 9.25
N ALA A 17 -6.17 -2.66 10.44
CA ALA A 17 -7.18 -1.88 11.16
C ALA A 17 -7.64 -0.62 10.39
N VAL A 18 -6.87 -0.17 9.37
CA VAL A 18 -7.31 0.92 8.48
C VAL A 18 -8.56 0.52 7.69
N CYS A 19 -8.80 -0.76 7.43
CA CYS A 19 -10.01 -1.24 6.75
C CYS A 19 -11.31 -0.95 7.52
N ASP A 20 -11.23 -0.69 8.83
CA ASP A 20 -12.39 -0.34 9.66
C ASP A 20 -12.71 1.17 9.64
N LEU A 21 -11.87 1.98 8.97
CA LEU A 21 -12.09 3.42 8.80
C LEU A 21 -13.10 3.71 7.69
N LEU A 22 -13.51 4.98 7.55
CA LEU A 22 -14.43 5.40 6.49
C LEU A 22 -13.92 5.02 5.10
N SER A 23 -14.78 4.40 4.30
CA SER A 23 -14.45 4.05 2.92
C SER A 23 -14.43 5.29 2.02
N ILE A 24 -13.47 5.30 1.10
CA ILE A 24 -13.28 6.31 0.06
C ILE A 24 -13.23 5.63 -1.31
N VAL A 25 -13.38 6.44 -2.36
CA VAL A 25 -13.29 5.96 -3.74
C VAL A 25 -11.83 5.71 -4.10
N CYS A 26 -11.53 4.50 -4.53
CA CYS A 26 -10.23 4.12 -5.07
C CYS A 26 -9.96 4.73 -6.45
N LYS A 27 -8.69 4.75 -6.88
CA LYS A 27 -8.29 5.11 -8.26
C LYS A 27 -8.97 4.25 -9.35
N ASN A 28 -9.39 3.02 -9.01
CA ASN A 28 -10.12 2.12 -9.92
C ASN A 28 -11.66 2.20 -9.75
N HIS A 29 -12.17 3.29 -9.15
CA HIS A 29 -13.59 3.57 -8.94
C HIS A 29 -14.35 2.61 -8.01
N ARG A 30 -13.65 1.71 -7.30
CA ARG A 30 -14.27 0.91 -6.23
C ARG A 30 -14.42 1.73 -4.95
N HIS A 31 -15.45 1.46 -4.16
CA HIS A 31 -15.74 2.13 -2.89
C HIS A 31 -15.22 1.33 -1.67
N ASN A 32 -14.00 0.82 -1.77
CA ASN A 32 -13.40 -0.04 -0.75
C ASN A 32 -11.97 0.36 -0.38
N CYS A 33 -11.59 1.61 -0.65
CA CYS A 33 -10.32 2.15 -0.20
C CYS A 33 -10.49 2.83 1.16
N HIS A 34 -9.45 2.82 1.97
CA HIS A 34 -9.43 3.41 3.30
C HIS A 34 -8.11 4.13 3.50
N GLN A 35 -8.16 5.35 4.03
CA GLN A 35 -6.97 6.14 4.33
C GLN A 35 -6.60 5.99 5.80
N SER A 36 -5.32 5.78 6.07
CA SER A 36 -4.77 5.72 7.44
C SER A 36 -5.09 6.98 8.23
N SER A 37 -5.38 6.85 9.53
CA SER A 37 -5.63 8.00 10.42
C SER A 37 -4.35 8.76 10.81
N LYS A 38 -3.17 8.16 10.62
CA LYS A 38 -1.88 8.75 10.95
C LYS A 38 -0.85 8.43 9.85
N PRO A 39 0.13 9.31 9.62
CA PRO A 39 1.22 9.02 8.72
C PRO A 39 2.18 7.98 9.32
N VAL A 40 2.80 7.19 8.46
CA VAL A 40 3.78 6.15 8.83
C VAL A 40 5.08 6.35 8.05
N ASN A 41 6.17 5.84 8.60
CA ASN A 41 7.42 5.73 7.85
C ASN A 41 7.22 4.71 6.73
N MET A 42 7.73 5.01 5.54
CA MET A 42 7.67 4.09 4.41
C MET A 42 8.90 4.23 3.52
N THR A 43 9.15 3.21 2.71
CA THR A 43 10.19 3.22 1.68
C THR A 43 9.53 3.03 0.32
N ASP A 44 9.63 4.08 -0.50
CA ASP A 44 9.22 4.06 -1.90
C ASP A 44 10.40 3.62 -2.78
N CYS A 45 10.19 2.53 -3.51
CA CYS A 45 11.18 1.91 -4.38
C CYS A 45 10.78 2.11 -5.84
N ARG A 46 11.62 2.83 -6.61
CA ARG A 46 11.42 3.07 -8.05
C ARG A 46 12.47 2.35 -8.89
N LEU A 47 12.04 1.66 -9.94
CA LEU A 47 12.93 0.98 -10.87
C LEU A 47 13.79 2.01 -11.61
N ILE A 48 15.12 1.90 -11.49
CA ILE A 48 16.06 2.76 -12.22
C ILE A 48 16.46 2.09 -13.53
N SER A 49 16.80 0.80 -13.48
CA SER A 49 17.33 0.04 -14.62
C SER A 49 17.33 -1.46 -14.35
N GLY A 50 17.72 -2.24 -15.36
CA GLY A 50 17.89 -3.68 -15.26
C GLY A 50 16.70 -4.47 -15.81
N LYS A 51 16.90 -5.77 -15.94
CA LYS A 51 15.89 -6.74 -16.39
C LYS A 51 15.95 -7.94 -15.45
N TYR A 52 14.82 -8.63 -15.30
CA TYR A 52 14.75 -9.81 -14.45
C TYR A 52 15.84 -10.83 -14.87
N PRO A 53 16.61 -11.39 -13.92
CA PRO A 53 16.46 -11.29 -12.46
C PRO A 53 17.20 -10.11 -11.79
N GLN A 54 17.99 -9.34 -12.52
CA GLN A 54 18.84 -8.26 -11.98
C GLN A 54 18.19 -6.88 -12.14
N CYS A 55 17.18 -6.61 -11.31
CA CYS A 55 16.51 -5.32 -11.25
C CYS A 55 17.24 -4.35 -10.30
N ARG A 56 17.40 -3.08 -10.68
CA ARG A 56 18.02 -2.04 -9.83
C ARG A 56 17.01 -0.97 -9.47
N TYR A 57 16.89 -0.68 -8.18
CA TYR A 57 15.90 0.25 -7.63
C TYR A 57 16.57 1.42 -6.90
N SER A 58 15.98 2.61 -6.95
CA SER A 58 16.23 3.68 -6.00
C SER A 58 15.26 3.51 -4.84
N ALA A 59 15.71 3.84 -3.64
CA ALA A 59 14.89 3.83 -2.44
C ALA A 59 14.82 5.23 -1.85
N ALA A 60 13.61 5.69 -1.52
CA ALA A 60 13.37 6.96 -0.86
C ALA A 60 12.56 6.74 0.42
N ALA A 61 13.05 7.23 1.55
CA ALA A 61 12.30 7.26 2.79
C ALA A 61 11.22 8.36 2.72
N GLN A 62 10.01 8.05 3.17
CA GLN A 62 8.90 9.00 3.24
C GLN A 62 8.15 8.85 4.57
N TYR A 63 7.45 9.91 4.98
CA TYR A 63 6.55 9.91 6.11
C TYR A 63 5.20 10.50 5.67
N LYS A 64 4.23 9.64 5.38
CA LYS A 64 2.95 10.01 4.74
C LYS A 64 1.81 9.12 5.22
N PHE A 65 0.58 9.61 5.02
CA PHE A 65 -0.61 8.76 5.09
C PHE A 65 -0.59 7.76 3.93
N PHE A 66 -1.21 6.60 4.14
CA PHE A 66 -1.35 5.59 3.09
C PHE A 66 -2.82 5.27 2.82
N ILE A 67 -3.09 4.76 1.63
CA ILE A 67 -4.41 4.30 1.20
C ILE A 67 -4.30 2.83 0.83
N VAL A 68 -5.23 2.02 1.34
CA VAL A 68 -5.32 0.58 1.12
C VAL A 68 -6.70 0.22 0.62
N ALA A 69 -6.77 -0.70 -0.32
CA ALA A 69 -8.03 -1.34 -0.70
C ALA A 69 -8.26 -2.56 0.21
N CYS A 70 -9.50 -2.74 0.67
CA CYS A 70 -9.90 -3.86 1.51
C CYS A 70 -11.08 -4.57 0.84
N ASP A 71 -10.88 -5.81 0.37
CA ASP A 71 -11.99 -6.59 -0.17
C ASP A 71 -12.65 -7.40 0.97
N PRO A 72 -13.98 -7.35 1.12
CA PRO A 72 -14.69 -8.16 2.11
C PRO A 72 -14.68 -9.62 1.64
N SER A 73 -13.68 -10.39 2.05
CA SER A 73 -13.71 -11.85 1.84
C SER A 73 -14.61 -12.50 2.88
N PRO A 74 -15.67 -13.22 2.48
CA PRO A 74 -16.57 -13.88 3.43
C PRO A 74 -15.96 -15.11 4.12
N TYR A 75 -14.70 -15.48 3.81
CA TYR A 75 -14.13 -16.73 4.29
C TYR A 75 -12.94 -16.62 5.24
N LEU A 76 -12.13 -15.56 5.27
CA LEU A 76 -11.00 -15.48 6.22
C LEU A 76 -10.50 -14.04 6.46
N PRO A 77 -10.07 -13.70 7.69
CA PRO A 77 -9.37 -12.46 8.01
C PRO A 77 -7.87 -12.64 7.70
N VAL A 78 -7.50 -12.69 6.43
CA VAL A 78 -6.09 -12.69 6.02
C VAL A 78 -5.96 -11.65 4.94
N ALA A 79 -5.22 -10.57 5.23
CA ALA A 79 -5.03 -9.48 4.29
C ALA A 79 -4.31 -9.96 3.03
N GLN A 80 -5.10 -10.19 1.99
CA GLN A 80 -4.73 -10.31 0.58
C GLN A 80 -5.87 -9.55 -0.09
N ASP A 81 -5.77 -8.27 -0.47
CA ASP A 81 -4.70 -7.59 -1.17
C ASP A 81 -4.60 -6.13 -0.70
N MET A 82 -3.84 -5.87 0.36
CA MET A 82 -3.51 -4.48 0.70
C MET A 82 -2.48 -3.95 -0.30
N GLU A 83 -2.96 -3.59 -1.48
CA GLU A 83 -2.24 -2.71 -2.37
C GLU A 83 -2.21 -1.33 -1.74
N VAL A 84 -1.06 -0.97 -1.16
CA VAL A 84 -0.75 0.42 -0.84
C VAL A 84 -0.73 1.16 -2.18
N LYS A 85 -1.80 1.88 -2.47
CA LYS A 85 -1.89 2.68 -3.70
C LYS A 85 -1.26 4.02 -3.39
N ASP A 86 -0.10 4.27 -4.01
CA ASP A 86 0.62 5.53 -3.85
C ASP A 86 -0.31 6.72 -4.05
N SER A 87 -0.31 7.59 -3.05
CA SER A 87 -0.82 8.95 -3.12
C SER A 87 0.18 9.80 -3.91
N ASP A 88 -0.03 9.83 -5.23
CA ASP A 88 0.30 10.99 -6.07
C ASP A 88 -0.97 11.84 -6.18
#